data_AF-A0A959P8P8-F1
#
_entry.id   AF-A0A959P8P8-F1
#
_cell.length_a   1.000
_cell.length_b   1.000
_cell.length_c   1.000
_cell.angle_alpha   90.00
_cell.angle_beta   90.00
_cell.angle_gamma   90.00
#
_symmetry.space_group_name_H-M   'P 1'
#
loop_
_entity.id
_entity.type
_entity.pdbx_description
1 polymer ?
#
loop_
_entity_poly.entity_id
_entity_poly.type
_entity_poly.pdbx_seq_one_letter_code
_entity_poly.pdbx_strand_id
1 'polypeptide(L)'
;MEQKKRTFVFDFDSTLTQVEAFEELAEVSLKGDPKKKEKIEKIARITDQGVDGDITFTESLEKRLKILNAHRDHLDPLVRRLKRKISTSISRNKDFFKEFADDIYIVSCGFKEFIDPIMASYNIPSERIYANTFEFSRSGRIIGFDRNNDLSKPDGKIDQLKSMRLPGEVHMIGDGFSDYQTRAAGIADKFHAFTENVERKNILDKADHIAPSLDEILYTEKLPMSISYPKNRIKVLLLEGIHEHAVEQLRGEGYQVDLLAGSLSEDELCEAVKGKHILGIRSKTQITKRVVDAADRLLAIGAFCIGTNQIDLDACMKRGISVFNAPFSNTRSVVEMVIGEMIMLMRGTHQKSMNMHRGIWDKSAKGSFEIRGKKLGIVGYGNIGSQLSVLAEALGMQVLYFDVEEKLALGNAQKMSSLRELMKKSDVVTLHVDGRPENEGIITKKELGWMKDGAVLINLARGKVVDLQALKSALESGKIAGAAIDVFPEEP
;
A
#
# COMPACT_ATOMS: atom_id res chain seq x y z
N MET A 1 9.87 -41.33 -6.69
CA MET A 1 10.58 -40.93 -5.47
C MET A 1 9.53 -40.84 -4.38
N GLU A 2 9.58 -41.75 -3.42
CA GLU A 2 8.72 -41.71 -2.23
C GLU A 2 9.02 -40.38 -1.50
N GLN A 3 8.02 -39.50 -1.37
CA GLN A 3 8.21 -38.28 -0.58
C GLN A 3 8.50 -38.71 0.85
N LYS A 4 9.64 -38.31 1.41
CA LYS A 4 9.92 -38.52 2.84
C LYS A 4 8.75 -37.92 3.63
N LYS A 5 8.17 -38.70 4.54
CA LYS A 5 7.17 -38.22 5.48
C LYS A 5 7.76 -37.04 6.26
N ARG A 6 7.03 -35.93 6.36
CA ARG A 6 7.42 -34.72 7.09
C ARG A 6 6.44 -34.48 8.21
N THR A 7 6.94 -33.98 9.33
CA THR A 7 6.14 -33.54 10.47
C THR A 7 6.43 -32.07 10.72
N PHE A 8 5.39 -31.24 10.77
CA PHE A 8 5.50 -29.80 11.03
C PHE A 8 5.14 -29.50 12.47
N VAL A 9 6.07 -28.87 13.19
CA VAL A 9 5.87 -28.44 14.56
C VAL A 9 5.83 -26.91 14.56
N PHE A 10 4.69 -26.35 14.96
CA PHE A 10 4.50 -24.91 15.07
C PHE A 10 4.58 -24.47 16.53
N ASP A 11 5.33 -23.39 16.79
CA ASP A 11 5.05 -22.57 17.96
C ASP A 11 3.76 -21.77 17.73
N PHE A 12 3.14 -21.33 18.83
CA PHE A 12 1.88 -20.62 18.80
C PHE A 12 2.09 -19.10 18.81
N ASP A 13 2.65 -18.59 19.90
CA ASP A 13 2.88 -17.17 20.10
C ASP A 13 3.88 -16.63 19.07
N SER A 14 3.63 -15.42 18.55
CA SER A 14 4.46 -14.76 17.54
C SER A 14 4.72 -15.54 16.23
N THR A 15 4.09 -16.71 16.05
CA THR A 15 4.18 -17.60 14.88
C THR A 15 2.82 -17.88 14.28
N LEU A 16 1.94 -18.63 14.97
CA LEU A 16 0.54 -18.82 14.55
C LEU A 16 -0.30 -17.56 14.84
N THR A 17 0.04 -16.83 15.90
CA THR A 17 -0.54 -15.51 16.22
C THR A 17 0.44 -14.38 15.98
N GLN A 18 -0.08 -13.20 15.68
CA GLN A 18 0.67 -11.95 15.46
C GLN A 18 1.24 -11.34 16.75
N VAL A 19 0.91 -11.92 17.91
CA VAL A 19 1.16 -11.33 19.22
C VAL A 19 1.48 -12.42 20.24
N GLU A 20 2.06 -11.98 21.34
CA GLU A 20 2.22 -12.75 22.58
C GLU A 20 0.88 -12.84 23.33
N ALA A 21 0.33 -14.04 23.48
CA ALA A 21 -0.98 -14.27 24.10
C ALA A 21 -1.07 -13.79 25.55
N PHE A 22 0.06 -13.81 26.28
CA PHE A 22 0.09 -13.37 27.68
C PHE A 22 -0.12 -11.86 27.83
N GLU A 23 0.37 -11.06 26.88
CA GLU A 23 0.13 -9.61 26.85
C GLU A 23 -1.33 -9.30 26.53
N GLU A 24 -1.92 -10.04 25.60
CA GLU A 24 -3.35 -9.95 25.31
C GLU A 24 -4.22 -10.38 26.50
N LEU A 25 -3.77 -11.38 27.27
CA LEU A 25 -4.46 -11.78 28.50
C LEU A 25 -4.39 -10.67 29.55
N ALA A 26 -3.24 -10.00 29.69
CA ALA A 26 -3.08 -8.84 30.56
C ALA A 26 -4.00 -7.68 30.15
N GLU A 27 -4.10 -7.43 28.84
CA GLU A 27 -5.00 -6.44 28.26
C GLU A 27 -6.48 -6.66 28.62
N VAL A 28 -6.89 -7.93 28.71
CA VAL A 28 -8.24 -8.34 29.12
C VAL A 28 -8.39 -8.32 30.65
N SER A 29 -7.45 -8.91 31.39
CA SER A 29 -7.58 -9.13 32.83
C SER A 29 -7.41 -7.87 33.67
N LEU A 30 -6.60 -6.91 33.19
CA LEU A 30 -6.34 -5.64 33.86
C LEU A 30 -7.29 -4.53 33.38
N LYS A 31 -8.42 -4.88 32.75
CA LYS A 31 -9.42 -3.91 32.33
C LYS A 31 -9.99 -3.19 33.56
N GLY A 32 -9.73 -1.89 33.65
CA GLY A 32 -10.12 -1.05 34.79
C GLY A 32 -9.05 -0.89 35.88
N ASP A 33 -7.87 -1.52 35.72
CA ASP A 33 -6.74 -1.29 36.63
C ASP A 33 -6.08 0.07 36.33
N PRO A 34 -5.93 0.98 37.32
CA PRO A 34 -5.33 2.29 37.10
C PRO A 34 -3.86 2.21 36.68
N LYS A 35 -3.17 1.09 36.95
CA LYS A 35 -1.78 0.82 36.55
C LYS A 35 -1.68 -0.16 35.37
N LYS A 36 -2.76 -0.34 34.60
CA LYS A 36 -2.80 -1.27 33.45
C LYS A 36 -1.57 -1.13 32.54
N LYS A 37 -1.28 0.09 32.07
CA LYS A 37 -0.19 0.34 31.12
C LYS A 37 1.18 -0.06 31.69
N GLU A 38 1.47 0.35 32.92
CA GLU A 38 2.72 0.00 33.64
C GLU A 38 2.88 -1.52 33.80
N LYS A 39 1.79 -2.21 34.17
CA LYS A 39 1.81 -3.67 34.34
C LYS A 39 2.02 -4.42 33.03
N ILE A 40 1.42 -3.96 31.94
CA ILE A 40 1.59 -4.57 30.61
C ILE A 40 3.02 -4.37 30.11
N GLU A 41 3.57 -3.16 30.21
CA GLU A 41 4.97 -2.89 29.87
C GLU A 41 5.93 -3.76 30.69
N LYS A 42 5.63 -3.99 31.98
CA LYS A 42 6.42 -4.89 32.83
C LYS A 42 6.31 -6.35 32.38
N ILE A 43 5.13 -6.81 31.97
CA ILE A 43 4.92 -8.16 31.44
C ILE A 43 5.73 -8.35 30.16
N ALA A 44 5.65 -7.41 29.22
CA ALA A 44 6.39 -7.44 27.97
C ALA A 44 7.91 -7.57 28.20
N ARG A 45 8.49 -6.73 29.09
CA ARG A 45 9.91 -6.84 29.45
C ARG A 45 10.30 -8.20 30.02
N ILE A 46 9.44 -8.80 30.84
CA ILE A 46 9.70 -10.14 31.42
C ILE A 46 9.56 -11.24 30.36
N THR A 47 8.64 -11.07 29.40
CA THR A 47 8.53 -11.96 28.23
C THR A 47 9.82 -11.91 27.42
N ASP A 48 10.30 -10.72 27.05
CA ASP A 48 11.54 -10.54 26.29
C ASP A 48 12.74 -11.20 26.98
N GLN A 49 12.93 -10.95 28.29
CA GLN A 49 13.99 -11.60 29.08
C GLN A 49 13.92 -13.13 29.07
N GLY A 50 12.71 -13.69 29.06
CA GLY A 50 12.51 -15.14 29.00
C GLY A 50 12.80 -15.72 27.61
N VAL A 51 12.44 -15.00 26.56
CA VAL A 51 12.66 -15.43 25.17
C VAL A 51 14.12 -15.27 24.75
N ASP A 52 14.80 -14.23 25.22
CA ASP A 52 16.22 -13.96 24.96
C ASP A 52 17.16 -14.85 25.78
N GLY A 53 16.65 -15.51 26.83
CA GLY A 53 17.39 -16.44 27.68
C GLY A 53 18.07 -15.80 28.90
N ASP A 54 17.78 -14.53 29.22
CA ASP A 54 18.31 -13.82 30.39
C ASP A 54 17.80 -14.40 31.71
N ILE A 55 16.56 -14.90 31.72
CA ILE A 55 15.95 -15.62 32.84
C ILE A 55 15.35 -16.92 32.34
N THR A 56 15.19 -17.89 33.24
CA THR A 56 14.55 -19.16 32.86
C THR A 56 13.10 -18.93 32.44
N PHE A 57 12.59 -19.73 31.51
CA PHE A 57 11.19 -19.68 31.10
C PHE A 57 10.23 -19.79 32.29
N THR A 58 10.50 -20.72 33.21
CA THR A 58 9.72 -20.92 34.45
C THR A 58 9.69 -19.64 35.29
N GLU A 59 10.83 -18.99 35.49
CA GLU A 59 10.92 -17.74 36.24
C GLU A 59 10.17 -16.59 35.55
N SER A 60 10.30 -16.47 34.23
CA SER A 60 9.54 -15.50 33.43
C SER A 60 8.03 -15.69 33.63
N LEU A 61 7.56 -16.94 33.52
CA LEU A 61 6.14 -17.28 33.64
C LEU A 61 5.60 -16.99 35.05
N GLU A 62 6.31 -17.39 36.11
CA GLU A 62 5.93 -17.10 37.49
C GLU A 62 5.82 -15.59 37.77
N LYS A 63 6.78 -14.81 37.27
CA LYS A 63 6.77 -13.35 37.44
C LYS A 63 5.59 -12.70 36.71
N ARG A 64 5.28 -13.13 35.48
CA ARG A 64 4.15 -12.62 34.69
C ARG A 64 2.81 -12.95 35.34
N LEU A 65 2.62 -14.16 35.84
CA LEU A 65 1.40 -14.59 36.53
C LEU A 65 1.09 -13.76 37.78
N LYS A 66 2.11 -13.41 38.56
CA LYS A 66 1.96 -12.55 39.75
C LYS A 66 1.41 -11.15 39.41
N ILE A 67 1.59 -10.69 38.17
CA ILE A 67 1.14 -9.37 37.71
C ILE A 67 -0.27 -9.45 37.09
N LEU A 68 -0.55 -10.53 36.35
CA LEU A 68 -1.72 -10.69 35.47
C LEU A 68 -3.07 -10.64 36.20
N ASN A 69 -3.11 -11.18 37.42
CA ASN A 69 -4.30 -11.29 38.26
C ASN A 69 -5.56 -11.82 37.53
N ALA A 70 -5.38 -12.75 36.59
CA ALA A 70 -6.41 -13.19 35.66
C ALA A 70 -7.39 -14.22 36.26
N HIS A 71 -8.56 -14.33 35.63
CA HIS A 71 -9.66 -15.21 36.00
C HIS A 71 -10.08 -16.04 34.77
N ARG A 72 -10.66 -17.22 34.98
CA ARG A 72 -11.13 -18.11 33.91
C ARG A 72 -12.05 -17.40 32.91
N ASP A 73 -12.91 -16.50 33.40
CA ASP A 73 -13.84 -15.72 32.56
C ASP A 73 -13.15 -14.77 31.58
N HIS A 74 -11.85 -14.50 31.75
CA HIS A 74 -11.06 -13.69 30.82
C HIS A 74 -10.56 -14.50 29.60
N LEU A 75 -10.60 -15.83 29.64
CA LEU A 75 -10.10 -16.69 28.56
C LEU A 75 -10.97 -16.60 27.30
N ASP A 76 -12.30 -16.56 27.43
CA ASP A 76 -13.20 -16.41 26.28
C ASP A 76 -12.99 -15.08 25.52
N PRO A 77 -12.94 -13.91 26.19
CA PRO A 77 -12.54 -12.66 25.56
C PRO A 77 -11.14 -12.72 24.92
N LEU A 78 -10.17 -13.36 25.57
CA LEU A 78 -8.82 -13.54 25.02
C LEU A 78 -8.87 -14.34 23.72
N VAL A 79 -9.51 -15.51 23.70
CA VAL A 79 -9.64 -16.37 22.51
C VAL A 79 -10.27 -15.60 21.37
N ARG A 80 -11.33 -14.82 21.62
CA ARG A 80 -11.96 -13.96 20.60
C ARG A 80 -11.01 -12.91 20.03
N ARG A 81 -10.11 -12.34 20.86
CA ARG A 81 -9.09 -11.38 20.40
C ARG A 81 -8.03 -12.09 19.56
N LEU A 82 -7.47 -13.20 20.06
CA LEU A 82 -6.42 -13.95 19.37
C LEU A 82 -6.87 -14.54 18.03
N LYS A 83 -8.13 -15.00 17.90
CA LYS A 83 -8.70 -15.43 16.62
C LYS A 83 -8.67 -14.36 15.53
N ARG A 84 -8.67 -13.07 15.90
CA ARG A 84 -8.56 -11.93 14.96
C ARG A 84 -7.11 -11.51 14.69
N LYS A 85 -6.17 -12.09 15.43
CA LYS A 85 -4.74 -11.83 15.36
C LYS A 85 -3.96 -13.08 14.92
N ILE A 86 -4.58 -13.95 14.13
CA ILE A 86 -3.82 -15.02 13.46
C ILE A 86 -2.93 -14.39 12.41
N SER A 87 -1.70 -14.88 12.27
CA SER A 87 -0.77 -14.39 11.26
C SER A 87 -1.39 -14.48 9.87
N THR A 88 -1.09 -13.48 9.05
CA THR A 88 -1.73 -13.25 7.78
C THR A 88 -1.52 -14.43 6.84
N SER A 89 -0.30 -14.95 6.73
CA SER A 89 -0.01 -16.13 5.89
C SER A 89 -0.63 -17.42 6.43
N ILE A 90 -0.77 -17.56 7.75
CA ILE A 90 -1.44 -18.70 8.40
C ILE A 90 -2.94 -18.70 8.05
N SER A 91 -3.59 -17.55 8.22
CA SER A 91 -5.01 -17.37 7.87
C SER A 91 -5.27 -17.60 6.38
N ARG A 92 -4.33 -17.17 5.52
CA ARG A 92 -4.40 -17.34 4.08
C ARG A 92 -4.26 -18.81 3.66
N ASN A 93 -3.40 -19.59 4.33
CA ASN A 93 -3.13 -20.99 4.02
C ASN A 93 -3.93 -21.98 4.90
N LYS A 94 -5.19 -21.67 5.22
CA LYS A 94 -6.05 -22.56 6.02
C LYS A 94 -6.19 -23.97 5.46
N ASP A 95 -6.21 -24.13 4.14
CA ASP A 95 -6.39 -25.43 3.52
C ASP A 95 -5.16 -26.34 3.71
N PHE A 96 -3.95 -25.78 3.83
CA PHE A 96 -2.76 -26.53 4.25
C PHE A 96 -2.97 -27.19 5.61
N PHE A 97 -3.50 -26.47 6.60
CA PHE A 97 -3.76 -27.04 7.93
C PHE A 97 -4.81 -28.15 7.90
N LYS A 98 -5.80 -28.08 7.01
CA LYS A 98 -6.80 -29.13 6.85
C LYS A 98 -6.22 -30.39 6.20
N GLU A 99 -5.46 -30.21 5.11
CA GLU A 99 -4.90 -31.31 4.33
C GLU A 99 -3.80 -32.05 5.10
N PHE A 100 -2.96 -31.31 5.83
CA PHE A 100 -1.82 -31.83 6.57
C PHE A 100 -2.08 -31.93 8.08
N ALA A 101 -3.34 -31.93 8.52
CA ALA A 101 -3.71 -31.99 9.94
C ALA A 101 -3.04 -33.16 10.68
N ASP A 102 -2.84 -34.29 9.99
CA ASP A 102 -2.20 -35.48 10.54
C ASP A 102 -0.68 -35.42 10.66
N ASP A 103 -0.06 -34.43 10.03
CA ASP A 103 1.38 -34.20 10.04
C ASP A 103 1.75 -32.93 10.82
N ILE A 104 0.76 -32.20 11.37
CA ILE A 104 0.95 -30.96 12.11
C ILE A 104 0.80 -31.19 13.60
N TYR A 105 1.74 -30.62 14.35
CA TYR A 105 1.71 -30.53 15.81
C TYR A 105 1.94 -29.09 16.24
N ILE A 106 1.36 -28.74 17.39
CA ILE A 106 1.58 -27.45 18.02
C ILE A 106 2.29 -27.71 19.33
N VAL A 107 3.50 -27.17 19.48
CA VAL A 107 4.32 -27.34 20.67
C VAL A 107 4.74 -25.97 21.12
N SER A 108 4.03 -25.45 22.12
CA SER A 108 4.19 -24.07 22.56
C SER A 108 4.36 -23.97 24.06
N CYS A 109 5.17 -23.01 24.49
CA CYS A 109 5.26 -22.64 25.89
C CYS A 109 4.03 -21.81 26.36
N GLY A 110 3.10 -21.49 25.46
CA GLY A 110 1.79 -20.91 25.78
C GLY A 110 0.85 -21.87 26.52
N PHE A 111 -0.45 -21.56 26.55
CA PHE A 111 -1.44 -22.31 27.34
C PHE A 111 -2.56 -22.92 26.50
N LYS A 112 -2.85 -24.19 26.77
CA LYS A 112 -3.84 -25.00 26.08
C LYS A 112 -5.24 -24.37 26.09
N GLU A 113 -5.60 -23.70 27.19
CA GLU A 113 -6.91 -23.07 27.38
C GLU A 113 -7.27 -22.04 26.31
N PHE A 114 -6.28 -21.39 25.68
CA PHE A 114 -6.53 -20.50 24.55
C PHE A 114 -6.06 -21.08 23.22
N ILE A 115 -5.06 -21.97 23.18
CA ILE A 115 -4.55 -22.55 21.94
C ILE A 115 -5.57 -23.54 21.33
N ASP A 116 -6.10 -24.47 22.12
CA ASP A 116 -7.07 -25.48 21.65
C ASP A 116 -8.27 -24.87 20.91
N PRO A 117 -9.04 -23.92 21.50
CA PRO A 117 -10.23 -23.38 20.83
C PRO A 117 -9.92 -22.55 19.58
N ILE A 118 -8.67 -22.08 19.43
CA ILE A 118 -8.19 -21.37 18.24
C ILE A 118 -7.87 -22.39 17.14
N MET A 119 -7.07 -23.40 17.48
CA MET A 119 -6.53 -24.35 16.51
C MET A 119 -7.53 -25.43 16.09
N ALA A 120 -8.57 -25.65 16.88
CA ALA A 120 -9.77 -26.37 16.44
C ALA A 120 -10.38 -25.74 15.16
N SER A 121 -10.29 -24.41 14.97
CA SER A 121 -10.76 -23.77 13.73
C SER A 121 -9.86 -23.98 12.51
N TYR A 122 -8.68 -24.57 12.73
CA TYR A 122 -7.71 -24.99 11.72
C TYR A 122 -7.66 -26.53 11.60
N ASN A 123 -8.64 -27.23 12.16
CA ASN A 123 -8.76 -28.70 12.12
C ASN A 123 -7.60 -29.44 12.82
N ILE A 124 -6.89 -28.77 13.72
CA ILE A 124 -5.86 -29.39 14.56
C ILE A 124 -6.51 -29.86 15.87
N PRO A 125 -6.53 -31.17 16.14
CA PRO A 125 -7.19 -31.72 17.30
C PRO A 125 -6.34 -31.56 18.57
N SER A 126 -6.99 -31.59 19.74
CA SER A 126 -6.37 -31.27 21.04
C SER A 126 -5.20 -32.20 21.39
N GLU A 127 -5.24 -33.46 20.96
CA GLU A 127 -4.18 -34.45 21.16
C GLU A 127 -2.88 -34.15 20.39
N ARG A 128 -2.93 -33.23 19.41
CA ARG A 128 -1.77 -32.74 18.67
C ARG A 128 -1.27 -31.38 19.16
N ILE A 129 -1.86 -30.87 20.25
CA ILE A 129 -1.54 -29.59 20.87
C ILE A 129 -0.93 -29.84 22.24
N TYR A 130 0.38 -29.59 22.33
CA TYR A 130 1.18 -29.67 23.54
C TYR A 130 1.50 -28.26 24.01
N ALA A 131 0.97 -27.91 25.18
CA ALA A 131 1.11 -26.60 25.79
C ALA A 131 1.00 -26.71 27.31
N ASN A 132 1.33 -25.64 28.03
CA ASN A 132 1.08 -25.54 29.46
C ASN A 132 -0.42 -25.48 29.75
N THR A 133 -0.81 -25.76 30.99
CA THR A 133 -2.20 -25.62 31.48
C THR A 133 -2.23 -24.81 32.77
N PHE A 134 -3.26 -23.99 32.93
CA PHE A 134 -3.42 -23.15 34.12
C PHE A 134 -3.93 -23.96 35.31
N GLU A 135 -3.42 -23.61 36.50
CA GLU A 135 -4.02 -24.01 37.77
C GLU A 135 -5.01 -22.93 38.22
N PHE A 136 -6.22 -23.36 38.59
CA PHE A 136 -7.30 -22.48 39.01
C PHE A 136 -7.61 -22.62 40.49
N SER A 137 -7.86 -21.50 41.17
CA SER A 137 -8.48 -21.53 42.50
C SER A 137 -9.92 -22.04 42.42
N ARG A 138 -10.51 -22.39 43.58
CA ARG A 138 -11.95 -22.68 43.67
C ARG A 138 -12.83 -21.53 43.16
N SER A 139 -12.35 -20.30 43.29
CA SER A 139 -13.04 -19.10 42.81
C SER A 139 -12.79 -18.80 41.34
N GLY A 140 -12.03 -19.62 40.60
CA GLY A 140 -11.77 -19.44 39.16
C GLY A 140 -10.59 -18.53 38.82
N ARG A 141 -9.82 -18.04 39.80
CA ARG A 141 -8.60 -17.24 39.53
C ARG A 141 -7.48 -18.13 39.03
N ILE A 142 -6.69 -17.64 38.09
CA ILE A 142 -5.45 -18.30 37.67
C ILE A 142 -4.41 -18.08 38.77
N ILE A 143 -3.99 -19.16 39.41
CA ILE A 143 -3.07 -19.14 40.57
C ILE A 143 -1.71 -19.79 40.27
N GLY A 144 -1.60 -20.51 39.16
CA GLY A 144 -0.40 -21.24 38.80
C GLY A 144 -0.54 -21.91 37.44
N PHE A 145 0.33 -22.89 37.21
CA PHE A 145 0.39 -23.73 36.01
C PHE A 145 0.94 -25.10 36.41
N ASP A 146 0.67 -26.13 35.61
CA ASP A 146 1.20 -27.47 35.87
C ASP A 146 2.73 -27.49 35.76
N ARG A 147 3.41 -27.57 36.91
CA ARG A 147 4.88 -27.61 37.01
C ARG A 147 5.49 -28.94 36.58
N ASN A 148 4.68 -30.00 36.46
CA ASN A 148 5.17 -31.30 36.03
C ASN A 148 5.29 -31.38 34.51
N ASN A 149 4.58 -30.52 33.77
CA ASN A 149 4.66 -30.39 32.33
C ASN A 149 6.07 -29.96 31.90
N ASP A 150 6.65 -30.65 30.92
CA ASP A 150 8.00 -30.37 30.44
C ASP A 150 8.10 -28.98 29.83
N LEU A 151 7.05 -28.50 29.13
CA LEU A 151 6.98 -27.16 28.55
C LEU A 151 6.96 -26.02 29.59
N SER A 152 6.88 -26.36 30.88
CA SER A 152 6.99 -25.41 31.99
C SER A 152 8.42 -25.26 32.53
N LYS A 153 9.35 -26.11 32.09
CA LYS A 153 10.73 -26.24 32.58
C LYS A 153 11.74 -25.68 31.55
N PRO A 154 13.00 -25.39 31.96
CA PRO A 154 14.08 -25.13 31.01
C PRO A 154 14.21 -26.27 29.99
N ASP A 155 14.49 -25.94 28.73
CA ASP A 155 14.59 -26.90 27.62
C ASP A 155 13.33 -27.74 27.34
N GLY A 156 12.17 -27.32 27.88
CA GLY A 156 10.92 -28.06 27.82
C GLY A 156 10.44 -28.48 26.42
N LYS A 157 10.64 -27.63 25.40
CA LYS A 157 10.32 -27.99 24.01
C LYS A 157 11.17 -29.16 23.50
N ILE A 158 12.44 -29.23 23.90
CA ILE A 158 13.36 -30.30 23.52
C ILE A 158 12.89 -31.61 24.14
N ASP A 159 12.63 -31.60 25.46
CA ASP A 159 12.19 -32.79 26.19
C ASP A 159 10.82 -33.29 25.69
N GLN A 160 9.88 -32.36 25.47
CA GLN A 160 8.56 -32.65 24.92
C GLN A 160 8.68 -33.33 23.54
N LEU A 161 9.41 -32.75 22.60
CA LEU A 161 9.57 -33.33 21.25
C LEU A 161 10.30 -34.67 21.26
N LYS A 162 11.32 -34.82 22.12
CA LYS A 162 12.05 -36.08 22.30
C LYS A 162 11.14 -37.19 22.81
N SER A 163 10.20 -36.87 23.72
CA SER A 163 9.23 -37.82 24.26
C SER A 163 8.20 -38.27 23.21
N MET A 164 7.82 -37.38 22.30
CA MET A 164 6.79 -37.62 21.28
C MET A 164 7.23 -38.61 20.19
N ARG A 165 8.54 -38.73 19.93
CA ARG A 165 9.12 -39.61 18.90
C ARG A 165 8.42 -39.41 17.55
N LEU A 166 8.38 -38.16 17.11
CA LEU A 166 7.67 -37.75 15.90
C LEU A 166 8.21 -38.51 14.67
N PRO A 167 7.34 -38.93 13.74
CA PRO A 167 7.76 -39.69 12.57
C PRO A 167 8.34 -38.78 11.49
N GLY A 168 9.24 -39.32 10.67
CA GLY A 168 9.74 -38.62 9.48
C GLY A 168 10.66 -37.45 9.79
N GLU A 169 10.81 -36.54 8.82
CA GLU A 169 11.63 -35.32 8.96
C GLU A 169 10.85 -34.24 9.73
N VAL A 170 11.38 -33.77 10.86
CA VAL A 170 10.74 -32.81 11.75
C VAL A 170 11.16 -31.38 11.41
N HIS A 171 10.17 -30.56 11.06
CA HIS A 171 10.34 -29.15 10.71
C HIS A 171 9.81 -28.30 11.86
N MET A 172 10.71 -27.65 12.59
CA MET A 172 10.34 -26.69 13.63
C MET A 172 10.10 -25.32 13.00
N ILE A 173 8.94 -24.73 13.24
CA ILE A 173 8.52 -23.42 12.72
C ILE A 173 8.20 -22.54 13.92
N GLY A 174 9.01 -21.51 14.13
CA GLY A 174 8.89 -20.62 15.28
C GLY A 174 9.78 -19.38 15.14
N ASP A 175 9.54 -18.38 15.98
CA ASP A 175 10.31 -17.12 15.99
C ASP A 175 11.34 -17.05 17.14
N GLY A 176 11.32 -18.00 18.08
CA GLY A 176 12.06 -17.92 19.34
C GLY A 176 13.36 -18.73 19.40
N PHE A 177 14.21 -18.39 20.38
CA PHE A 177 15.43 -19.16 20.65
C PHE A 177 15.13 -20.60 21.07
N SER A 178 14.06 -20.81 21.85
CA SER A 178 13.61 -22.15 22.27
C SER A 178 13.26 -23.08 21.10
N ASP A 179 12.81 -22.52 19.97
CA ASP A 179 12.49 -23.29 18.76
C ASP A 179 13.77 -23.73 18.07
N TYR A 180 14.70 -22.79 17.89
CA TYR A 180 16.05 -23.08 17.39
C TYR A 180 16.77 -24.16 18.23
N GLN A 181 16.64 -24.13 19.57
CA GLN A 181 17.31 -25.10 20.43
C GLN A 181 16.90 -26.56 20.12
N THR A 182 15.68 -26.79 19.64
CA THR A 182 15.23 -28.14 19.23
C THR A 182 16.04 -28.67 18.05
N ARG A 183 16.41 -27.79 17.10
CA ARG A 183 17.27 -28.09 15.96
C ARG A 183 18.72 -28.26 16.38
N ALA A 184 19.23 -27.38 17.25
CA ALA A 184 20.59 -27.47 17.78
C ALA A 184 20.82 -28.77 18.58
N ALA A 185 19.80 -29.25 19.29
CA ALA A 185 19.83 -30.52 20.03
C ALA A 185 19.64 -31.76 19.13
N GLY A 186 19.42 -31.58 17.83
CA GLY A 186 19.21 -32.67 16.87
C GLY A 186 17.86 -33.38 17.00
N ILE A 187 16.86 -32.74 17.62
CA ILE A 187 15.49 -33.26 17.74
C ILE A 187 14.65 -32.85 16.54
N ALA A 188 14.78 -31.59 16.10
CA ALA A 188 14.26 -31.14 14.82
C ALA A 188 15.33 -31.29 13.73
N ASP A 189 14.93 -31.71 12.53
CA ASP A 189 15.81 -31.83 11.37
C ASP A 189 16.03 -30.48 10.69
N LYS A 190 15.01 -29.61 10.72
CA LYS A 190 15.06 -28.25 10.16
C LYS A 190 14.42 -27.25 11.10
N PHE A 191 15.01 -26.05 11.16
CA PHE A 191 14.41 -24.89 11.79
C PHE A 191 14.13 -23.79 10.76
N HIS A 192 12.85 -23.43 10.64
CA HIS A 192 12.36 -22.29 9.89
C HIS A 192 12.11 -21.13 10.87
N ALA A 193 12.98 -20.13 10.85
CA ALA A 193 12.79 -18.91 11.64
C ALA A 193 11.65 -18.10 11.02
N PHE A 194 10.50 -18.11 11.68
CA PHE A 194 9.29 -17.43 11.22
C PHE A 194 9.35 -15.96 11.61
N THR A 195 9.42 -15.05 10.62
CA THR A 195 9.67 -13.62 10.88
C THR A 195 8.52 -12.71 10.41
N GLU A 196 7.34 -13.26 10.14
CA GLU A 196 6.18 -12.47 9.69
C GLU A 196 5.75 -11.43 10.73
N ASN A 197 5.79 -11.82 12.02
CA ASN A 197 5.29 -10.97 13.11
C ASN A 197 6.43 -10.35 13.92
N VAL A 198 7.45 -11.15 14.25
CA VAL A 198 8.60 -10.74 15.07
C VAL A 198 9.89 -11.24 14.43
N GLU A 199 10.85 -10.34 14.23
CA GLU A 199 12.18 -10.69 13.72
C GLU A 199 13.20 -10.62 14.86
N ARG A 200 13.83 -11.76 15.19
CA ARG A 200 14.81 -11.87 16.27
C ARG A 200 16.22 -12.08 15.72
N LYS A 201 17.03 -11.03 15.77
CA LYS A 201 18.38 -11.01 15.16
C LYS A 201 19.32 -12.10 15.68
N ASN A 202 19.15 -12.55 16.92
CA ASN A 202 19.98 -13.57 17.58
C ASN A 202 19.74 -15.02 17.10
N ILE A 203 18.73 -15.25 16.25
CA ILE A 203 18.43 -16.58 15.68
C ILE A 203 18.51 -16.63 14.14
N LEU A 204 18.51 -15.49 13.45
CA LEU A 204 18.47 -15.46 11.97
C LEU A 204 19.66 -16.15 11.32
N ASP A 205 20.85 -15.97 11.88
CA ASP A 205 22.10 -16.58 11.41
C ASP A 205 22.21 -18.07 11.75
N LYS A 206 21.31 -18.58 12.59
CA LYS A 206 21.26 -19.97 13.05
C LYS A 206 20.14 -20.78 12.39
N ALA A 207 19.24 -20.13 11.67
CA ALA A 207 18.12 -20.78 11.00
C ALA A 207 18.56 -21.53 9.74
N ASP A 208 18.01 -22.71 9.49
CA ASP A 208 18.20 -23.38 8.20
C ASP A 208 17.51 -22.57 7.08
N HIS A 209 16.36 -21.96 7.41
CA HIS A 209 15.63 -21.04 6.54
C HIS A 209 15.01 -19.87 7.32
N ILE A 210 15.18 -18.65 6.81
CA ILE A 210 14.45 -17.46 7.29
C ILE A 210 13.17 -17.35 6.48
N ALA A 211 12.02 -17.34 7.15
CA ALA A 211 10.70 -17.37 6.54
C ALA A 211 9.86 -16.15 6.95
N PRO A 212 9.79 -15.11 6.09
CA PRO A 212 8.93 -13.93 6.34
C PRO A 212 7.42 -14.21 6.27
N SER A 213 7.04 -15.43 5.88
CA SER A 213 5.65 -15.90 5.81
C SER A 213 5.60 -17.42 5.72
N LEU A 214 4.43 -18.02 5.96
CA LEU A 214 4.20 -19.44 5.74
C LEU A 214 4.32 -19.78 4.24
N ASP A 215 3.96 -18.86 3.34
CA ASP A 215 4.08 -19.09 1.90
C ASP A 215 5.54 -19.35 1.49
N GLU A 216 6.51 -18.71 2.14
CA GLU A 216 7.93 -18.95 1.92
C GLU A 216 8.35 -20.37 2.30
N ILE A 217 7.83 -20.88 3.42
CA ILE A 217 8.09 -22.25 3.90
C ILE A 217 7.46 -23.25 2.93
N LEU A 218 6.16 -23.08 2.63
CA LEU A 218 5.42 -23.97 1.74
C LEU A 218 6.06 -24.02 0.35
N TYR A 219 6.51 -22.87 -0.16
CA TYR A 219 7.23 -22.79 -1.44
C TYR A 219 8.55 -23.55 -1.41
N THR A 220 9.38 -23.32 -0.39
CA THR A 220 10.71 -23.96 -0.25
C THR A 220 10.58 -25.48 -0.09
N GLU A 221 9.56 -25.92 0.65
CA GLU A 221 9.28 -27.33 0.88
C GLU A 221 8.43 -28.00 -0.21
N LYS A 222 8.03 -27.24 -1.25
CA LYS A 222 7.20 -27.71 -2.38
C LYS A 222 5.85 -28.29 -1.93
N LEU A 223 5.20 -27.61 -1.02
CA LEU A 223 3.89 -27.95 -0.46
C LEU A 223 2.78 -27.10 -1.12
N PRO A 224 1.52 -27.57 -1.10
CA PRO A 224 0.39 -26.77 -1.55
C PRO A 224 0.30 -25.45 -0.77
N MET A 225 0.06 -24.35 -1.49
CA MET A 225 -0.08 -23.01 -0.93
C MET A 225 -1.15 -22.21 -1.68
N SER A 226 -1.71 -21.23 -0.99
CA SER A 226 -2.83 -20.39 -1.46
C SER A 226 -2.46 -19.44 -2.60
N ILE A 227 -1.21 -18.99 -2.65
CA ILE A 227 -0.65 -18.16 -3.72
C ILE A 227 0.37 -18.98 -4.49
N SER A 228 0.61 -18.68 -5.77
CA SER A 228 1.54 -19.46 -6.60
C SER A 228 3.02 -19.13 -6.38
N TYR A 229 3.32 -17.97 -5.79
CA TYR A 229 4.69 -17.53 -5.51
C TYR A 229 4.72 -16.60 -4.28
N PRO A 230 5.70 -16.75 -3.36
CA PRO A 230 5.77 -15.92 -2.16
C PRO A 230 5.99 -14.43 -2.51
N LYS A 231 5.17 -13.55 -1.94
CA LYS A 231 5.23 -12.10 -2.24
C LYS A 231 6.55 -11.45 -1.80
N ASN A 232 7.20 -11.96 -0.75
CA ASN A 232 8.51 -11.49 -0.29
C ASN A 232 9.61 -11.70 -1.34
N ARG A 233 9.40 -12.61 -2.30
CA ARG A 233 10.33 -12.85 -3.42
C ARG A 233 10.05 -11.98 -4.65
N ILE A 234 8.94 -11.23 -4.65
CA ILE A 234 8.57 -10.29 -5.72
C ILE A 234 9.20 -8.94 -5.39
N LYS A 235 10.16 -8.56 -6.24
CA LYS A 235 10.95 -7.33 -6.11
C LYS A 235 10.31 -6.18 -6.87
N VAL A 236 10.07 -5.08 -6.18
CA VAL A 236 9.50 -3.84 -6.71
C VAL A 236 10.57 -2.76 -6.69
N LEU A 237 10.77 -2.10 -7.82
CA LEU A 237 11.60 -0.90 -7.92
C LEU A 237 10.70 0.31 -8.16
N LEU A 238 10.75 1.32 -7.30
CA LEU A 238 10.04 2.57 -7.45
C LEU A 238 11.05 3.71 -7.66
N LEU A 239 10.85 4.52 -8.68
CA LEU A 239 11.73 5.62 -9.06
C LEU A 239 11.05 6.98 -8.84
N GLU A 240 11.83 8.06 -8.95
CA GLU A 240 11.35 9.46 -8.98
C GLU A 240 10.57 9.89 -7.72
N GLY A 241 10.90 9.28 -6.56
CA GLY A 241 10.32 9.67 -5.28
C GLY A 241 8.81 9.48 -5.24
N ILE A 242 8.32 8.34 -5.73
CA ILE A 242 6.92 7.93 -5.57
C ILE A 242 6.53 8.01 -4.09
N HIS A 243 5.32 8.51 -3.83
CA HIS A 243 4.81 8.83 -2.49
C HIS A 243 4.89 7.63 -1.53
N GLU A 244 5.29 7.88 -0.28
CA GLU A 244 5.53 6.85 0.76
C GLU A 244 4.34 5.91 0.94
N HIS A 245 3.11 6.42 0.82
CA HIS A 245 1.89 5.61 0.89
C HIS A 245 1.89 4.40 -0.06
N ALA A 246 2.44 4.52 -1.28
CA ALA A 246 2.54 3.39 -2.20
C ALA A 246 3.55 2.35 -1.71
N VAL A 247 4.66 2.80 -1.12
CA VAL A 247 5.68 1.95 -0.50
C VAL A 247 5.10 1.18 0.67
N GLU A 248 4.36 1.86 1.55
CA GLU A 248 3.70 1.28 2.72
C GLU A 248 2.70 0.20 2.31
N GLN A 249 1.85 0.47 1.31
CA GLN A 249 0.89 -0.52 0.81
C GLN A 249 1.57 -1.76 0.24
N LEU A 250 2.60 -1.58 -0.60
CA LEU A 250 3.33 -2.70 -1.19
C LEU A 250 4.08 -3.53 -0.14
N ARG A 251 4.76 -2.87 0.81
CA ARG A 251 5.42 -3.57 1.92
C ARG A 251 4.42 -4.29 2.82
N GLY A 252 3.28 -3.67 3.11
CA GLY A 252 2.20 -4.27 3.90
C GLY A 252 1.59 -5.52 3.24
N GLU A 253 1.58 -5.57 1.91
CA GLU A 253 1.20 -6.77 1.15
C GLU A 253 2.28 -7.86 1.14
N GLY A 254 3.50 -7.55 1.59
CA GLY A 254 4.63 -8.48 1.69
C GLY A 254 5.63 -8.40 0.53
N TYR A 255 5.58 -7.37 -0.31
CA TYR A 255 6.54 -7.19 -1.42
C TYR A 255 7.89 -6.62 -0.94
N GLN A 256 8.99 -6.99 -1.62
CA GLN A 256 10.30 -6.36 -1.40
C GLN A 256 10.38 -5.06 -2.22
N VAL A 257 10.40 -3.90 -1.56
CA VAL A 257 10.31 -2.59 -2.23
C VAL A 257 11.58 -1.76 -2.05
N ASP A 258 12.21 -1.43 -3.17
CA ASP A 258 13.28 -0.44 -3.28
C ASP A 258 12.72 0.89 -3.81
N LEU A 259 13.02 2.01 -3.14
CA LEU A 259 12.62 3.35 -3.56
C LEU A 259 13.85 4.20 -3.87
N LEU A 260 13.89 4.81 -5.05
CA LEU A 260 14.89 5.80 -5.44
C LEU A 260 14.22 7.16 -5.67
N ALA A 261 14.83 8.22 -5.14
CA ALA A 261 14.29 9.58 -5.25
C ALA A 261 14.39 10.16 -6.67
N GLY A 262 15.40 9.74 -7.44
CA GLY A 262 15.67 10.23 -8.79
C GLY A 262 15.16 9.30 -9.90
N SER A 263 15.20 9.82 -11.12
CA SER A 263 15.19 9.01 -12.34
C SER A 263 16.58 8.44 -12.61
N LEU A 264 16.66 7.37 -13.40
CA LEU A 264 17.90 6.76 -13.86
C LEU A 264 18.14 7.07 -15.33
N SER A 265 19.40 7.10 -15.76
CA SER A 265 19.73 7.05 -17.19
C SER A 265 19.30 5.71 -17.80
N GLU A 266 19.20 5.62 -19.14
CA GLU A 266 18.79 4.37 -19.79
C GLU A 266 19.72 3.19 -19.44
N ASP A 267 21.03 3.43 -19.37
CA ASP A 267 22.02 2.41 -19.02
C ASP A 267 21.86 1.91 -17.58
N GLU A 268 21.76 2.84 -16.62
CA GLU A 268 21.53 2.50 -15.22
C GLU A 268 20.18 1.78 -15.02
N LEU A 269 19.16 2.21 -15.76
CA LEU A 269 17.84 1.60 -15.70
C LEU A 269 17.86 0.16 -16.24
N CYS A 270 18.55 -0.10 -17.35
CA CYS A 270 18.72 -1.45 -17.89
C CYS A 270 19.37 -2.40 -16.88
N GLU A 271 20.29 -1.92 -16.04
CA GLU A 271 20.87 -2.73 -14.96
C GLU A 271 19.91 -2.86 -13.77
N ALA A 272 19.27 -1.76 -13.36
CA ALA A 272 18.40 -1.74 -12.18
C ALA A 272 17.13 -2.59 -12.32
N VAL A 273 16.60 -2.74 -13.54
CA VAL A 273 15.39 -3.55 -13.81
C VAL A 273 15.63 -5.06 -13.79
N LYS A 274 16.89 -5.51 -13.86
CA LYS A 274 17.21 -6.96 -13.81
C LYS A 274 16.77 -7.56 -12.47
N GLY A 275 16.08 -8.68 -12.54
CA GLY A 275 15.50 -9.39 -11.40
C GLY A 275 14.33 -8.67 -10.72
N LYS A 276 13.87 -7.52 -11.25
CA LYS A 276 12.68 -6.82 -10.74
C LYS A 276 11.43 -7.37 -11.41
N HIS A 277 10.36 -7.44 -10.63
CA HIS A 277 9.07 -7.97 -11.06
C HIS A 277 8.06 -6.86 -11.31
N ILE A 278 8.19 -5.74 -10.60
CA ILE A 278 7.35 -4.56 -10.75
C ILE A 278 8.26 -3.32 -10.80
N LEU A 279 7.97 -2.42 -11.74
CA LEU A 279 8.63 -1.12 -11.86
C LEU A 279 7.60 0.00 -11.72
N GLY A 280 7.83 0.94 -10.81
CA GLY A 280 7.05 2.16 -10.67
C GLY A 280 7.87 3.37 -11.12
N ILE A 281 7.31 4.19 -12.00
CA ILE A 281 7.95 5.41 -12.52
C ILE A 281 7.01 6.61 -12.48
N ARG A 282 7.55 7.80 -12.76
CA ARG A 282 6.77 9.01 -13.07
C ARG A 282 7.09 9.47 -14.50
N SER A 283 7.16 10.78 -14.74
CA SER A 283 7.23 11.34 -16.08
C SER A 283 8.64 11.41 -16.67
N LYS A 284 9.71 11.36 -15.86
CA LYS A 284 11.08 11.55 -16.37
C LYS A 284 11.68 10.26 -16.91
N THR A 285 11.41 9.13 -16.28
CA THR A 285 12.02 7.85 -16.66
C THR A 285 11.49 7.37 -18.01
N GLN A 286 12.38 7.16 -18.97
CA GLN A 286 12.04 6.65 -20.31
C GLN A 286 12.16 5.12 -20.35
N ILE A 287 11.04 4.43 -20.54
CA ILE A 287 10.98 2.98 -20.73
C ILE A 287 11.02 2.69 -22.23
N THR A 288 12.22 2.69 -22.78
CA THR A 288 12.44 2.35 -24.19
C THR A 288 12.37 0.84 -24.41
N LYS A 289 12.29 0.40 -25.68
CA LYS A 289 12.44 -1.01 -26.05
C LYS A 289 13.68 -1.66 -25.44
N ARG A 290 14.79 -0.93 -25.31
CA ARG A 290 16.05 -1.45 -24.76
C ARG A 290 15.92 -1.79 -23.28
N VAL A 291 15.26 -0.93 -22.51
CA VAL A 291 14.95 -1.18 -21.09
C VAL A 291 14.03 -2.38 -20.94
N VAL A 292 12.99 -2.46 -21.76
CA VAL A 292 12.04 -3.59 -21.79
C VAL A 292 12.77 -4.90 -22.12
N ASP A 293 13.71 -4.88 -23.06
CA ASP A 293 14.47 -6.06 -23.45
C ASP A 293 15.47 -6.54 -22.39
N ALA A 294 16.00 -5.62 -21.57
CA ALA A 294 16.89 -5.92 -20.46
C ALA A 294 16.17 -6.51 -19.23
N ALA A 295 14.86 -6.31 -19.14
CA ALA A 295 14.05 -6.78 -18.02
C ALA A 295 13.71 -8.28 -18.16
N ASP A 296 14.34 -9.12 -17.32
CA ASP A 296 14.25 -10.59 -17.38
C ASP A 296 13.08 -11.18 -16.58
N ARG A 297 12.54 -10.43 -15.60
CA ARG A 297 11.45 -10.89 -14.71
C ARG A 297 10.28 -9.92 -14.58
N LEU A 298 10.30 -8.81 -15.31
CA LEU A 298 9.32 -7.75 -15.15
C LEU A 298 7.94 -8.23 -15.61
N LEU A 299 6.94 -8.06 -14.73
CA LEU A 299 5.55 -8.47 -14.96
C LEU A 299 4.67 -7.25 -15.23
N ALA A 300 4.95 -6.14 -14.54
CA ALA A 300 4.14 -4.94 -14.62
C ALA A 300 4.93 -3.65 -14.44
N ILE A 301 4.44 -2.59 -15.07
CA ILE A 301 4.91 -1.21 -14.91
C ILE A 301 3.75 -0.35 -14.41
N GLY A 302 3.97 0.38 -13.32
CA GLY A 302 3.07 1.42 -12.83
C GLY A 302 3.60 2.80 -13.21
N ALA A 303 2.89 3.50 -14.09
CA ALA A 303 3.05 4.94 -14.28
C ALA A 303 2.29 5.67 -13.17
N PHE A 304 3.00 6.20 -12.17
CA PHE A 304 2.45 7.02 -11.09
C PHE A 304 2.17 8.46 -11.57
N CYS A 305 1.57 8.55 -12.76
CA CYS A 305 1.14 9.76 -13.46
C CYS A 305 -0.01 9.41 -14.42
N ILE A 306 -0.58 10.40 -15.09
CA ILE A 306 -1.64 10.17 -16.09
C ILE A 306 -1.05 9.69 -17.42
N GLY A 307 -0.02 10.39 -17.90
CA GLY A 307 0.62 10.07 -19.18
C GLY A 307 1.42 8.77 -19.10
N THR A 308 1.45 8.07 -20.24
CA THR A 308 2.29 6.88 -20.46
C THR A 308 3.21 7.06 -21.68
N ASN A 309 3.37 8.29 -22.17
CA ASN A 309 4.14 8.63 -23.37
C ASN A 309 5.62 8.25 -23.26
N GLN A 310 6.15 8.22 -22.04
CA GLN A 310 7.51 7.82 -21.71
C GLN A 310 7.71 6.30 -21.72
N ILE A 311 6.69 5.52 -22.06
CA ILE A 311 6.71 4.05 -22.08
C ILE A 311 6.47 3.55 -23.50
N ASP A 312 7.38 2.72 -24.01
CA ASP A 312 7.17 1.95 -25.22
C ASP A 312 6.15 0.84 -24.96
N LEU A 313 4.86 1.20 -25.10
CA LEU A 313 3.73 0.31 -24.85
C LEU A 313 3.72 -0.89 -25.79
N ASP A 314 4.19 -0.72 -27.03
CA ASP A 314 4.26 -1.81 -28.02
C ASP A 314 5.33 -2.84 -27.63
N ALA A 315 6.48 -2.39 -27.16
CA ALA A 315 7.52 -3.28 -26.64
C ALA A 315 7.02 -4.03 -25.38
N CYS A 316 6.36 -3.34 -24.45
CA CYS A 316 5.78 -3.95 -23.25
C CYS A 316 4.75 -5.02 -23.61
N MET A 317 3.82 -4.69 -24.52
CA MET A 317 2.78 -5.61 -25.00
C MET A 317 3.37 -6.89 -25.61
N LYS A 318 4.39 -6.76 -26.46
CA LYS A 318 5.06 -7.92 -27.10
C LYS A 318 5.77 -8.84 -26.11
N ARG A 319 6.20 -8.31 -24.96
CA ARG A 319 6.82 -9.07 -23.86
C ARG A 319 5.83 -9.56 -22.80
N GLY A 320 4.55 -9.22 -22.92
CA GLY A 320 3.52 -9.58 -21.93
C GLY A 320 3.61 -8.77 -20.64
N ILE A 321 4.22 -7.59 -20.66
CA ILE A 321 4.35 -6.70 -19.51
C ILE A 321 3.14 -5.77 -19.46
N SER A 322 2.40 -5.80 -18.36
CA SER A 322 1.21 -4.97 -18.18
C SER A 322 1.58 -3.56 -17.73
N VAL A 323 0.95 -2.53 -18.31
CA VAL A 323 1.19 -1.13 -17.93
C VAL A 323 -0.07 -0.54 -17.32
N PHE A 324 0.06 0.05 -16.14
CA PHE A 324 -1.01 0.72 -15.41
C PHE A 324 -0.67 2.21 -15.25
N ASN A 325 -1.67 3.07 -15.25
CA ASN A 325 -1.53 4.50 -14.93
C ASN A 325 -2.58 4.94 -13.90
N ALA A 326 -2.52 6.19 -13.47
CA ALA A 326 -3.48 6.79 -12.53
C ALA A 326 -4.34 7.87 -13.20
N PRO A 327 -5.26 7.52 -14.13
CA PRO A 327 -5.87 8.46 -15.07
C PRO A 327 -6.80 9.50 -14.43
N PHE A 328 -7.17 9.34 -13.16
CA PHE A 328 -8.15 10.20 -12.45
C PHE A 328 -7.57 10.88 -11.21
N SER A 329 -6.30 10.63 -10.87
CA SER A 329 -5.73 11.09 -9.59
C SER A 329 -5.55 12.61 -9.50
N ASN A 330 -5.30 13.29 -10.62
CA ASN A 330 -5.04 14.73 -10.63
C ASN A 330 -6.27 15.60 -10.95
N THR A 331 -7.45 14.99 -11.15
CA THR A 331 -8.62 15.70 -11.68
C THR A 331 -8.95 16.92 -10.82
N ARG A 332 -8.95 16.74 -9.49
CA ARG A 332 -9.22 17.83 -8.55
C ARG A 332 -8.18 18.95 -8.60
N SER A 333 -6.90 18.60 -8.67
CA SER A 333 -5.80 19.57 -8.71
C SER A 333 -5.87 20.46 -9.95
N VAL A 334 -6.16 19.88 -11.11
CA VAL A 334 -6.33 20.66 -12.36
C VAL A 334 -7.53 21.59 -12.25
N VAL A 335 -8.66 21.11 -11.73
CA VAL A 335 -9.87 21.93 -11.53
C VAL A 335 -9.59 23.14 -10.64
N GLU A 336 -8.88 22.94 -9.53
CA GLU A 336 -8.51 24.03 -8.62
C GLU A 336 -7.59 25.06 -9.30
N MET A 337 -6.65 24.60 -10.12
CA MET A 337 -5.76 25.46 -10.90
C MET A 337 -6.53 26.31 -11.91
N VAL A 338 -7.44 25.71 -12.70
CA VAL A 338 -8.28 26.46 -13.65
C VAL A 338 -9.08 27.56 -12.96
N ILE A 339 -9.68 27.27 -11.80
CA ILE A 339 -10.45 28.26 -11.05
C ILE A 339 -9.56 29.41 -10.59
N GLY A 340 -8.41 29.10 -10.00
CA GLY A 340 -7.45 30.10 -9.54
C GLY A 340 -6.98 30.99 -10.70
N GLU A 341 -6.52 30.39 -11.78
CA GLU A 341 -6.02 31.10 -12.97
C GLU A 341 -7.10 31.94 -13.64
N MET A 342 -8.32 31.41 -13.78
CA MET A 342 -9.46 32.14 -14.30
C MET A 342 -9.74 33.41 -13.48
N ILE A 343 -9.73 33.32 -12.15
CA ILE A 343 -9.92 34.49 -11.27
C ILE A 343 -8.75 35.47 -11.45
N MET A 344 -7.50 34.99 -11.49
CA MET A 344 -6.32 35.83 -11.65
C MET A 344 -6.30 36.58 -12.99
N LEU A 345 -6.64 35.90 -14.08
CA LEU A 345 -6.73 36.47 -15.43
C LEU A 345 -7.85 37.52 -15.51
N MET A 346 -9.06 37.17 -15.04
CA MET A 346 -10.22 38.08 -15.10
C MET A 346 -10.05 39.34 -14.23
N ARG A 347 -9.17 39.30 -13.23
CA ARG A 347 -8.84 40.45 -12.35
C ARG A 347 -7.57 41.19 -12.78
N GLY A 348 -6.81 40.65 -13.73
CA GLY A 348 -5.51 41.17 -14.14
C GLY A 348 -4.48 41.17 -13.02
N THR A 349 -4.60 40.26 -12.05
CA THR A 349 -3.81 40.27 -10.81
C THR A 349 -2.32 40.04 -11.08
N HIS A 350 -1.98 39.10 -11.98
CA HIS A 350 -0.59 38.79 -12.29
C HIS A 350 0.16 40.00 -12.86
N GLN A 351 -0.41 40.69 -13.83
CA GLN A 351 0.19 41.92 -14.40
C GLN A 351 0.35 43.03 -13.35
N LYS A 352 -0.65 43.24 -12.49
CA LYS A 352 -0.59 44.23 -11.41
C LYS A 352 0.48 43.89 -10.37
N SER A 353 0.63 42.61 -10.04
CA SER A 353 1.70 42.12 -9.17
C SER A 353 3.08 42.37 -9.80
N MET A 354 3.27 42.03 -11.08
CA MET A 354 4.51 42.30 -11.81
C MET A 354 4.85 43.80 -11.87
N ASN A 355 3.85 44.65 -12.10
CA ASN A 355 4.01 46.10 -12.03
C ASN A 355 4.45 46.55 -10.63
N MET A 356 3.83 46.00 -9.58
CA MET A 356 4.17 46.31 -8.19
C MET A 356 5.61 45.97 -7.84
N HIS A 357 6.10 44.80 -8.27
CA HIS A 357 7.49 44.40 -8.09
C HIS A 357 8.49 45.35 -8.76
N ARG A 358 8.04 46.12 -9.76
CA ARG A 358 8.81 47.17 -10.43
C ARG A 358 8.56 48.57 -9.85
N GLY A 359 7.84 48.68 -8.72
CA GLY A 359 7.48 49.93 -8.07
C GLY A 359 6.33 50.69 -8.73
N ILE A 360 5.63 50.09 -9.70
CA ILE A 360 4.51 50.71 -10.42
C ILE A 360 3.20 50.34 -9.72
N TRP A 361 2.54 51.33 -9.11
CA TRP A 361 1.25 51.16 -8.45
C TRP A 361 0.08 51.47 -9.41
N ASP A 362 -0.55 50.41 -9.96
CA ASP A 362 -1.71 50.52 -10.85
C ASP A 362 -3.01 50.08 -10.14
N LYS A 363 -3.68 51.03 -9.50
CA LYS A 363 -4.99 50.84 -8.85
C LYS A 363 -6.12 51.24 -9.80
N SER A 364 -6.37 50.39 -10.80
CA SER A 364 -7.46 50.55 -11.76
C SER A 364 -8.42 49.36 -11.76
N ALA A 365 -9.72 49.67 -11.90
CA ALA A 365 -10.79 48.69 -12.13
C ALA A 365 -11.03 48.42 -13.62
N LYS A 366 -10.44 49.21 -14.53
CA LYS A 366 -10.60 49.04 -15.98
C LYS A 366 -10.11 47.65 -16.40
N GLY A 367 -10.93 46.91 -17.14
CA GLY A 367 -10.59 45.55 -17.58
C GLY A 367 -10.51 44.50 -16.48
N SER A 368 -11.04 44.78 -15.28
CA SER A 368 -11.10 43.82 -14.17
C SER A 368 -12.54 43.43 -13.88
N PHE A 369 -12.82 42.14 -13.92
CA PHE A 369 -14.18 41.60 -13.82
C PHE A 369 -14.31 40.56 -12.71
N GLU A 370 -15.46 40.54 -12.04
CA GLU A 370 -15.90 39.35 -11.30
C GLU A 370 -16.20 38.21 -12.28
N ILE A 371 -15.86 36.98 -11.90
CA ILE A 371 -16.21 35.77 -12.66
C ILE A 371 -17.71 35.44 -12.53
N ARG A 372 -18.36 35.87 -11.45
CA ARG A 372 -19.81 35.69 -11.25
C ARG A 372 -20.58 36.33 -12.41
N GLY A 373 -21.55 35.58 -12.94
CA GLY A 373 -22.37 35.96 -14.09
C GLY A 373 -21.67 35.85 -15.44
N LYS A 374 -20.39 35.45 -15.50
CA LYS A 374 -19.67 35.22 -16.77
C LYS A 374 -19.91 33.81 -17.29
N LYS A 375 -19.66 33.63 -18.57
CA LYS A 375 -19.82 32.36 -19.29
C LYS A 375 -18.49 31.62 -19.39
N LEU A 376 -18.41 30.46 -18.77
CA LEU A 376 -17.29 29.52 -18.91
C LEU A 376 -17.59 28.54 -20.04
N GLY A 377 -16.74 28.49 -21.07
CA GLY A 377 -16.76 27.48 -22.12
C GLY A 377 -15.75 26.38 -21.85
N ILE A 378 -16.24 25.15 -21.71
CA ILE A 378 -15.42 23.96 -21.48
C ILE A 378 -15.32 23.16 -22.78
N VAL A 379 -14.10 22.99 -23.30
CA VAL A 379 -13.83 22.11 -24.46
C VAL A 379 -13.31 20.78 -23.93
N GLY A 380 -14.13 19.72 -24.04
CA GLY A 380 -13.91 18.43 -23.40
C GLY A 380 -14.62 18.33 -22.05
N TYR A 381 -15.70 17.56 -21.99
CA TYR A 381 -16.59 17.43 -20.82
C TYR A 381 -16.46 16.04 -20.18
N GLY A 382 -15.21 15.59 -20.02
CA GLY A 382 -14.83 14.38 -19.28
C GLY A 382 -14.76 14.62 -17.76
N ASN A 383 -13.87 13.91 -17.07
CA ASN A 383 -13.75 13.99 -15.61
C ASN A 383 -13.41 15.40 -15.10
N ILE A 384 -12.42 16.06 -15.72
CA ILE A 384 -11.99 17.42 -15.32
C ILE A 384 -13.07 18.43 -15.67
N GLY A 385 -13.59 18.40 -16.90
CA GLY A 385 -14.60 19.34 -17.36
C GLY A 385 -15.90 19.30 -16.55
N SER A 386 -16.38 18.10 -16.21
CA SER A 386 -17.61 17.93 -15.43
C SER A 386 -17.43 18.30 -13.95
N GLN A 387 -16.27 18.03 -13.34
CA GLN A 387 -15.99 18.50 -11.98
C GLN A 387 -15.81 20.02 -11.92
N LEU A 388 -15.13 20.60 -12.92
CA LEU A 388 -14.99 22.04 -13.06
C LEU A 388 -16.35 22.72 -13.21
N SER A 389 -17.28 22.15 -13.99
CA SER A 389 -18.59 22.77 -14.17
C SER A 389 -19.34 22.94 -12.86
N VAL A 390 -19.32 21.92 -11.99
CA VAL A 390 -20.00 21.99 -10.69
C VAL A 390 -19.45 23.14 -9.83
N LEU A 391 -18.13 23.29 -9.77
CA LEU A 391 -17.50 24.34 -8.97
C LEU A 391 -17.66 25.74 -9.59
N ALA A 392 -17.59 25.84 -10.92
CA ALA A 392 -17.81 27.10 -11.63
C ALA A 392 -19.25 27.60 -11.43
N GLU A 393 -20.24 26.70 -11.46
CA GLU A 393 -21.63 27.05 -11.12
C GLU A 393 -21.78 27.48 -9.67
N ALA A 394 -21.09 26.80 -8.73
CA ALA A 394 -21.09 27.21 -7.32
C ALA A 394 -20.47 28.61 -7.10
N LEU A 395 -19.56 29.04 -7.99
CA LEU A 395 -19.02 30.40 -8.05
C LEU A 395 -19.92 31.39 -8.82
N GLY A 396 -21.10 30.95 -9.26
CA GLY A 396 -22.10 31.76 -9.95
C GLY A 396 -21.80 32.02 -11.42
N MET A 397 -21.01 31.18 -12.08
CA MET A 397 -20.80 31.23 -13.53
C MET A 397 -21.90 30.51 -14.29
N GLN A 398 -22.09 30.88 -15.55
CA GLN A 398 -22.89 30.13 -16.51
C GLN A 398 -21.97 29.16 -17.26
N VAL A 399 -22.19 27.86 -17.15
CA VAL A 399 -21.30 26.87 -17.77
C VAL A 399 -21.87 26.40 -19.11
N LEU A 400 -21.03 26.50 -20.13
CA LEU A 400 -21.25 25.97 -21.47
C LEU A 400 -20.19 24.91 -21.73
N TYR A 401 -20.53 23.84 -22.44
CA TYR A 401 -19.52 22.85 -22.84
C TYR A 401 -19.72 22.34 -24.25
N PHE A 402 -18.63 21.85 -24.84
CA PHE A 402 -18.60 21.16 -26.11
C PHE A 402 -17.76 19.90 -25.96
N ASP A 403 -18.31 18.77 -26.37
CA ASP A 403 -17.65 17.48 -26.45
C ASP A 403 -18.14 16.77 -27.72
N VAL A 404 -17.25 16.00 -28.34
CA VAL A 404 -17.60 15.20 -29.54
C VAL A 404 -18.52 14.03 -29.18
N GLU A 405 -18.44 13.55 -27.93
CA GLU A 405 -19.33 12.56 -27.39
C GLU A 405 -20.57 13.18 -26.75
N GLU A 406 -21.67 12.43 -26.70
CA GLU A 406 -22.80 12.79 -25.85
C GLU A 406 -22.42 12.58 -24.38
N LYS A 407 -22.52 13.66 -23.59
CA LYS A 407 -22.28 13.65 -22.15
C LYS A 407 -23.53 14.16 -21.45
N LEU A 408 -23.89 13.53 -20.33
CA LEU A 408 -24.95 14.06 -19.48
C LEU A 408 -24.43 15.32 -18.78
N ALA A 409 -25.17 16.43 -18.93
CA ALA A 409 -24.87 17.65 -18.23
C ALA A 409 -25.04 17.48 -16.71
N LEU A 410 -24.13 18.05 -15.93
CA LEU A 410 -24.27 18.19 -14.49
C LEU A 410 -24.76 19.60 -14.15
N GLY A 411 -25.76 19.69 -13.28
CA GLY A 411 -26.31 20.98 -12.86
C GLY A 411 -27.02 21.71 -14.01
N ASN A 412 -26.67 22.97 -14.22
CA ASN A 412 -27.24 23.82 -15.27
C ASN A 412 -26.33 23.95 -16.50
N ALA A 413 -25.31 23.10 -16.62
CA ALA A 413 -24.34 23.16 -17.70
C ALA A 413 -25.01 22.92 -19.06
N GLN A 414 -24.77 23.80 -20.02
CA GLN A 414 -25.41 23.74 -21.32
C GLN A 414 -24.47 23.20 -22.40
N LYS A 415 -24.87 22.10 -23.06
CA LYS A 415 -24.16 21.60 -24.25
C LYS A 415 -24.34 22.55 -25.41
N MET A 416 -23.25 22.90 -26.09
CA MET A 416 -23.24 23.64 -27.34
C MET A 416 -23.16 22.68 -28.52
N SER A 417 -23.79 23.04 -29.64
CA SER A 417 -23.86 22.20 -30.85
C SER A 417 -22.54 22.11 -31.60
N SER A 418 -21.62 23.07 -31.37
CA SER A 418 -20.32 23.12 -32.02
C SER A 418 -19.30 23.89 -31.17
N LEU A 419 -18.02 23.60 -31.39
CA LEU A 419 -16.91 24.38 -30.83
C LEU A 419 -17.08 25.88 -31.14
N ARG A 420 -17.47 26.22 -32.38
CA ARG A 420 -17.69 27.61 -32.80
C ARG A 420 -18.76 28.32 -31.98
N GLU A 421 -19.86 27.63 -31.68
CA GLU A 421 -20.94 28.21 -30.87
C GLU A 421 -20.47 28.48 -29.43
N LEU A 422 -19.74 27.53 -28.85
CA LEU A 422 -19.14 27.68 -27.52
C LEU A 422 -18.19 28.89 -27.48
N MET A 423 -17.21 28.93 -28.38
CA MET A 423 -16.20 30.00 -28.46
C MET A 423 -16.84 31.39 -28.52
N LYS A 424 -17.89 31.56 -29.33
CA LYS A 424 -18.59 32.85 -29.49
C LYS A 424 -19.33 33.31 -28.22
N LYS A 425 -19.79 32.37 -27.39
CA LYS A 425 -20.63 32.67 -26.23
C LYS A 425 -19.83 32.83 -24.93
N SER A 426 -18.62 32.28 -24.87
CA SER A 426 -17.82 32.25 -23.65
C SER A 426 -16.98 33.50 -23.42
N ASP A 427 -16.86 33.89 -22.15
CA ASP A 427 -15.94 34.92 -21.67
C ASP A 427 -14.58 34.29 -21.28
N VAL A 428 -14.63 33.04 -20.80
CA VAL A 428 -13.47 32.21 -20.47
C VAL A 428 -13.61 30.91 -21.25
N VAL A 429 -12.57 30.47 -21.94
CA VAL A 429 -12.51 29.13 -22.56
C VAL A 429 -11.40 28.33 -21.91
N THR A 430 -11.71 27.09 -21.51
CA THR A 430 -10.75 26.14 -20.94
C THR A 430 -10.76 24.82 -21.69
N LEU A 431 -9.58 24.24 -21.88
CA LEU A 431 -9.36 23.03 -22.67
C LEU A 431 -9.07 21.84 -21.75
N HIS A 432 -9.83 20.76 -21.91
CA HIS A 432 -9.75 19.52 -21.15
C HIS A 432 -9.91 18.29 -22.07
N VAL A 433 -9.19 18.31 -23.19
CA VAL A 433 -9.13 17.21 -24.17
C VAL A 433 -7.96 16.27 -23.91
N ASP A 434 -8.05 15.04 -24.42
CA ASP A 434 -6.95 14.07 -24.36
C ASP A 434 -5.86 14.35 -25.41
N GLY A 435 -4.82 13.52 -25.42
CA GLY A 435 -3.67 13.66 -26.33
C GLY A 435 -3.78 12.89 -27.64
N ARG A 436 -4.98 12.47 -28.06
CA ARG A 436 -5.14 11.78 -29.34
C ARG A 436 -4.80 12.69 -30.53
N PRO A 437 -4.33 12.15 -31.66
CA PRO A 437 -3.90 12.94 -32.82
C PRO A 437 -4.96 13.93 -33.32
N GLU A 438 -6.24 13.59 -33.21
CA GLU A 438 -7.35 14.44 -33.66
C GLU A 438 -7.51 15.73 -32.83
N ASN A 439 -6.96 15.76 -31.62
CA ASN A 439 -6.97 16.93 -30.73
C ASN A 439 -5.75 17.84 -30.92
N GLU A 440 -4.80 17.47 -31.79
CA GLU A 440 -3.64 18.30 -32.12
C GLU A 440 -4.06 19.52 -32.95
N GLY A 441 -3.65 20.71 -32.52
CA GLY A 441 -3.90 21.95 -33.24
C GLY A 441 -5.36 22.35 -33.37
N ILE A 442 -6.27 21.84 -32.52
CA ILE A 442 -7.70 22.19 -32.61
C ILE A 442 -7.97 23.67 -32.33
N ILE A 443 -7.08 24.37 -31.60
CA ILE A 443 -7.17 25.81 -31.38
C ILE A 443 -6.12 26.52 -32.23
N THR A 444 -6.53 26.95 -33.43
CA THR A 444 -5.70 27.75 -34.33
C THR A 444 -6.11 29.22 -34.32
N LYS A 445 -5.49 30.04 -35.18
CA LYS A 445 -5.92 31.42 -35.46
C LYS A 445 -7.42 31.54 -35.78
N LYS A 446 -7.99 30.55 -36.46
CA LYS A 446 -9.40 30.55 -36.85
C LYS A 446 -10.31 30.44 -35.63
N GLU A 447 -10.03 29.50 -34.73
CA GLU A 447 -10.83 29.25 -33.53
C GLU A 447 -10.67 30.37 -32.50
N LEU A 448 -9.45 30.88 -32.32
CA LEU A 448 -9.20 32.08 -31.51
C LEU A 448 -10.00 33.30 -32.03
N GLY A 449 -10.14 33.42 -33.36
CA GLY A 449 -10.95 34.45 -34.00
C GLY A 449 -12.45 34.37 -33.67
N TRP A 450 -12.95 33.20 -33.26
CA TRP A 450 -14.35 33.02 -32.88
C TRP A 450 -14.65 33.45 -31.44
N MET A 451 -13.64 33.55 -30.58
CA MET A 451 -13.81 33.98 -29.20
C MET A 451 -14.31 35.43 -29.14
N LYS A 452 -14.92 35.83 -28.02
CA LYS A 452 -15.25 37.24 -27.79
C LYS A 452 -13.98 38.08 -27.70
N ASP A 453 -14.09 39.35 -28.07
CA ASP A 453 -13.01 40.30 -27.85
C ASP A 453 -12.79 40.48 -26.34
N GLY A 454 -11.54 40.31 -25.90
CA GLY A 454 -11.17 40.37 -24.49
C GLY A 454 -11.53 39.11 -23.69
N ALA A 455 -11.86 37.99 -24.34
CA ALA A 455 -11.98 36.70 -23.68
C ALA A 455 -10.62 36.19 -23.19
N VAL A 456 -10.62 35.20 -22.30
CA VAL A 456 -9.40 34.54 -21.81
C VAL A 456 -9.38 33.05 -22.16
N LEU A 457 -8.19 32.50 -22.39
CA LEU A 457 -7.99 31.09 -22.76
C LEU A 457 -7.13 30.37 -21.72
N ILE A 458 -7.52 29.16 -21.32
CA ILE A 458 -6.77 28.32 -20.36
C ILE A 458 -6.50 26.96 -21.01
N ASN A 459 -5.23 26.54 -21.05
CA ASN A 459 -4.84 25.21 -21.50
C ASN A 459 -3.92 24.53 -20.47
N LEU A 460 -4.52 23.62 -19.70
CA LEU A 460 -3.82 22.73 -18.76
C LEU A 460 -4.02 21.26 -19.17
N ALA A 461 -4.31 21.02 -20.46
CA ALA A 461 -4.61 19.70 -20.99
C ALA A 461 -3.40 19.08 -21.68
N ARG A 462 -3.09 19.50 -22.91
CA ARG A 462 -1.97 18.99 -23.70
C ARG A 462 -1.32 20.12 -24.50
N GLY A 463 0.01 20.08 -24.60
CA GLY A 463 0.81 21.17 -25.17
C GLY A 463 0.58 21.43 -26.66
N LYS A 464 0.21 20.39 -27.42
CA LYS A 464 -0.02 20.48 -28.88
C LYS A 464 -1.44 20.88 -29.28
N VAL A 465 -2.32 21.16 -28.31
CA VAL A 465 -3.75 21.50 -28.58
C VAL A 465 -3.91 22.90 -29.15
N VAL A 466 -3.00 23.82 -28.80
CA VAL A 466 -3.06 25.24 -29.15
C VAL A 466 -1.87 25.61 -30.01
N ASP A 467 -2.12 26.28 -31.14
CA ASP A 467 -1.08 26.98 -31.89
C ASP A 467 -0.62 28.21 -31.08
N LEU A 468 0.55 28.09 -30.45
CA LEU A 468 1.11 29.12 -29.58
C LEU A 468 1.49 30.40 -30.33
N GLN A 469 1.84 30.31 -31.63
CA GLN A 469 2.13 31.51 -32.43
C GLN A 469 0.83 32.28 -32.72
N ALA A 470 -0.24 31.56 -33.06
CA ALA A 470 -1.55 32.17 -33.22
C ALA A 470 -2.07 32.78 -31.91
N LEU A 471 -1.87 32.09 -30.77
CA LEU A 471 -2.23 32.61 -29.45
C LEU A 471 -1.47 33.89 -29.11
N LYS A 472 -0.16 33.92 -29.35
CA LYS A 472 0.67 35.13 -29.18
C LYS A 472 0.10 36.32 -29.98
N SER A 473 -0.16 36.13 -31.28
CA SER A 473 -0.75 37.20 -32.11
C SER A 473 -2.14 37.65 -31.63
N ALA A 474 -2.93 36.75 -31.05
CA ALA A 474 -4.23 37.07 -30.50
C ALA A 474 -4.15 37.86 -29.19
N LEU A 475 -3.13 37.59 -28.35
CA LEU A 475 -2.82 38.37 -27.15
C LEU A 475 -2.31 39.78 -27.52
N GLU A 476 -1.37 39.88 -28.47
CA GLU A 476 -0.81 41.17 -28.92
C GLU A 476 -1.87 42.07 -29.57
N SER A 477 -2.84 41.49 -30.28
CA SER A 477 -3.94 42.26 -30.88
C SER A 477 -5.05 42.64 -29.89
N GLY A 478 -5.03 42.12 -28.66
CA GLY A 478 -6.08 42.30 -27.67
C GLY A 478 -7.35 41.50 -27.93
N LYS A 479 -7.35 40.63 -28.95
CA LYS A 479 -8.44 39.68 -29.21
C LYS A 479 -8.68 38.80 -27.99
N ILE A 480 -7.59 38.30 -27.41
CA ILE A 480 -7.56 37.57 -26.15
C ILE A 480 -6.94 38.48 -25.09
N ALA A 481 -7.62 38.69 -23.96
CA ALA A 481 -7.15 39.57 -22.89
C ALA A 481 -6.03 38.94 -22.05
N GLY A 482 -5.97 37.62 -22.03
CA GLY A 482 -4.97 36.87 -21.27
C GLY A 482 -5.11 35.36 -21.46
N ALA A 483 -4.05 34.62 -21.15
CA ALA A 483 -4.07 33.17 -21.19
C ALA A 483 -3.23 32.56 -20.07
N ALA A 484 -3.60 31.34 -19.65
CA ALA A 484 -2.81 30.49 -18.76
C ALA A 484 -2.51 29.16 -19.46
N ILE A 485 -1.22 28.82 -19.54
CA ILE A 485 -0.71 27.66 -20.29
C ILE A 485 0.28 26.92 -19.37
N ASP A 486 -0.09 25.69 -18.99
CA ASP A 486 0.73 24.81 -18.13
C ASP A 486 1.50 23.76 -18.93
N VAL A 487 1.09 23.52 -20.17
CA VAL A 487 1.59 22.46 -21.05
C VAL A 487 2.07 23.02 -22.38
N PHE A 488 3.18 22.51 -22.89
CA PHE A 488 3.86 23.02 -24.08
C PHE A 488 4.18 21.90 -25.08
N PRO A 489 4.33 22.20 -26.40
CA PRO A 489 4.72 21.19 -27.38
C PRO A 489 6.04 20.49 -27.04
N GLU A 490 6.95 21.21 -26.39
CA GLU A 490 8.22 20.74 -25.84
C GLU A 490 8.34 21.25 -24.40
N GLU A 491 8.63 20.36 -23.45
CA GLU A 491 8.75 20.64 -22.02
C GLU A 491 10.16 20.26 -21.51
N PRO A 492 10.78 21.05 -20.61
CA PRO A 492 12.16 20.83 -20.13
C PRO A 492 12.43 19.57 -19.29
#